data_AF-A0AAF3EET3-F1
#
_entry.id   AF-A0AAF3EET3-F1
#
_cell.length_a   1.000
_cell.length_b   1.000
_cell.length_c   1.000
_cell.angle_alpha   90.00
_cell.angle_beta   90.00
_cell.angle_gamma   90.00
#
_symmetry.space_group_name_H-M   'P 1'
#
loop_
_entity.id
_entity.type
_entity.pdbx_description
1 polymer ?
#
loop_
_entity_poly.entity_id
_entity_poly.type
_entity_poly.pdbx_seq_one_letter_code
_entity_poly.pdbx_strand_id
1 'polypeptide(L)'
;MVQDLHTYSVAAVDFLNRMVIARVRESASKAFSTSPKIRRFTPILLFVAALLYIFFGGCVFFFFENDRQHEAFRQWYRNSNNIKSHQAKLMSKRIFNDTQNLLIIIDKDQSERVEKILLNQLKSSYDGRMNIHPPNKTSWNFLNSINFAYSAVLSVGQGAKIPESVLGQLFLIPYLTIGIPLIFFTLGSIVHQFVLPFMNRSEFPFTRRFAALALAVSIYFVWAILVSFYLYFEVFDNYLTSLITALFTMTTVQVTHSSLTECHTFVLLLLTTISLSIALLIAFLTLACYGDYGIAVSQEIPEEVNGESTSANGQQRFTVVVDQAGDSKLASN
;
A
#
# COMPACT_ATOMS: atom_id res chain seq x y z
N MET A 1 29.90 20.41 -37.40
CA MET A 1 29.93 18.93 -37.47
C MET A 1 29.59 18.26 -36.13
N VAL A 2 30.30 18.53 -35.01
CA VAL A 2 29.93 17.93 -33.70
C VAL A 2 28.66 18.56 -33.09
N GLN A 3 28.45 19.87 -33.28
CA GLN A 3 27.24 20.56 -32.83
C GLN A 3 25.97 20.09 -33.56
N ASP A 4 26.06 19.82 -34.86
CA ASP A 4 24.93 19.37 -35.66
C ASP A 4 24.44 17.98 -35.22
N LEU A 5 25.36 17.04 -34.93
CA LEU A 5 25.04 15.70 -34.43
C LEU A 5 24.30 15.73 -33.08
N HIS A 6 24.61 16.69 -32.21
CA HIS A 6 23.94 16.82 -30.91
C HIS A 6 22.51 17.35 -31.07
N THR A 7 22.28 18.27 -32.03
CA THR A 7 20.95 18.81 -32.34
C THR A 7 20.04 17.75 -32.96
N TYR A 8 20.56 16.90 -33.86
CA TYR A 8 19.80 15.79 -34.43
C TYR A 8 19.46 14.71 -33.40
N SER A 9 20.36 14.45 -32.44
CA SER A 9 20.10 13.52 -31.32
C SER A 9 18.97 14.00 -30.42
N VAL A 10 18.99 15.28 -30.03
CA VAL A 10 17.94 15.87 -29.18
C VAL A 10 16.60 15.90 -29.89
N ALA A 11 16.56 16.25 -31.18
CA ALA A 11 15.33 16.22 -31.97
C ALA A 11 14.76 14.80 -32.14
N ALA A 12 15.62 13.80 -32.30
CA ALA A 12 15.19 12.40 -32.40
C ALA A 12 14.62 11.87 -31.08
N VAL A 13 15.22 12.25 -29.94
CA VAL A 13 14.70 11.90 -28.61
C VAL A 13 13.37 12.59 -28.33
N ASP A 14 13.22 13.86 -28.70
CA ASP A 14 11.96 14.60 -28.51
C ASP A 14 10.84 14.05 -29.41
N PHE A 15 11.17 13.65 -30.65
CA PHE A 15 10.25 12.95 -31.54
C PHE A 15 9.82 11.59 -30.97
N LEU A 16 10.75 10.81 -30.44
CA LEU A 16 10.46 9.51 -29.82
C LEU A 16 9.55 9.68 -28.59
N ASN A 17 9.85 10.67 -27.73
CA ASN A 17 9.01 11.00 -26.58
C ASN A 17 7.59 11.38 -27.00
N ARG A 18 7.43 12.26 -27.98
CA ARG A 18 6.11 12.64 -28.51
C ARG A 18 5.36 11.44 -29.08
N MET A 19 6.04 10.54 -29.78
CA MET A 19 5.44 9.34 -30.37
C MET A 19 5.00 8.33 -29.30
N VAL A 20 5.82 8.13 -28.26
CA VAL A 20 5.48 7.26 -27.11
C VAL A 20 4.31 7.85 -26.33
N ILE A 21 4.34 9.15 -26.02
CA ILE A 21 3.24 9.85 -25.34
C ILE A 21 1.95 9.76 -26.17
N ALA A 22 2.03 9.94 -27.49
CA ALA A 22 0.87 9.81 -28.38
C ALA A 22 0.29 8.40 -28.36
N ARG A 23 1.11 7.33 -28.42
CA ARG A 23 0.63 5.95 -28.32
C ARG A 23 0.02 5.60 -26.96
N VAL A 24 0.62 6.10 -25.88
CA VAL A 24 0.07 5.92 -24.53
C VAL A 24 -1.28 6.63 -24.42
N ARG A 25 -1.38 7.86 -24.94
CA ARG A 25 -2.63 8.63 -24.99
C ARG A 25 -3.71 7.94 -25.84
N GLU A 26 -3.33 7.35 -26.97
CA GLU A 26 -4.25 6.63 -27.85
C GLU A 26 -4.71 5.29 -27.26
N SER A 27 -3.82 4.60 -26.54
CA SER A 27 -4.16 3.38 -25.78
C SER A 27 -5.08 3.70 -24.61
N ALA A 28 -4.82 4.81 -23.91
CA ALA A 28 -5.67 5.33 -22.85
C ALA A 28 -7.04 5.77 -23.39
N SER A 29 -7.09 6.44 -24.54
CA SER A 29 -8.36 6.88 -25.14
C SER A 29 -9.21 5.72 -25.65
N LYS A 30 -8.59 4.68 -26.22
CA LYS A 30 -9.28 3.43 -26.61
C LYS A 30 -9.80 2.65 -25.40
N ALA A 31 -9.02 2.57 -24.32
CA ALA A 31 -9.49 1.97 -23.06
C ALA A 31 -10.68 2.76 -22.45
N PHE A 32 -10.66 4.09 -22.59
CA PHE A 32 -11.74 4.97 -22.14
C PHE A 32 -12.96 5.01 -23.08
N SER A 33 -12.80 4.59 -24.33
CA SER A 33 -13.85 4.41 -25.34
C SER A 33 -14.59 3.08 -25.16
N THR A 34 -14.82 2.68 -23.91
CA THR A 34 -15.72 1.59 -23.58
C THR A 34 -17.15 2.11 -23.51
N SER A 35 -18.12 1.28 -23.92
CA SER A 35 -19.53 1.68 -23.95
C SER A 35 -19.99 2.26 -22.59
N PRO A 36 -20.94 3.22 -22.56
CA PRO A 36 -21.33 3.92 -21.33
C PRO A 36 -21.86 2.99 -20.23
N LYS A 37 -22.33 1.78 -20.60
CA LYS A 37 -22.72 0.72 -19.66
C LYS A 37 -21.50 0.08 -19.00
N ILE A 38 -20.47 -0.29 -19.79
CA ILE A 38 -19.24 -0.91 -19.29
C ILE A 38 -18.53 0.02 -18.30
N ARG A 39 -18.44 1.32 -18.60
CA ARG A 39 -17.80 2.32 -17.73
C ARG A 39 -18.38 2.39 -16.32
N ARG A 40 -19.68 2.11 -16.13
CA ARG A 40 -20.33 2.09 -14.81
C ARG A 40 -19.98 0.84 -14.00
N PHE A 41 -19.72 -0.29 -14.67
CA PHE A 41 -19.39 -1.55 -14.01
C PHE A 41 -17.87 -1.76 -13.84
N THR A 42 -17.04 -1.01 -14.55
CA THR A 42 -15.57 -1.06 -14.43
C THR A 42 -15.06 -0.99 -12.98
N PRO A 43 -15.47 -0.04 -12.12
CA PRO A 43 -14.95 0.02 -10.75
C PRO A 43 -15.42 -1.15 -9.88
N ILE A 44 -16.62 -1.67 -10.13
CA ILE A 44 -17.13 -2.87 -9.43
C ILE A 44 -16.32 -4.10 -9.84
N LEU A 45 -16.05 -4.26 -11.14
CA LEU A 45 -15.22 -5.36 -11.65
C LEU A 45 -13.80 -5.29 -11.08
N LEU A 46 -13.21 -4.09 -11.07
CA LEU A 46 -11.90 -3.84 -10.49
C LEU A 46 -11.88 -4.14 -8.99
N PHE A 47 -12.88 -3.70 -8.25
CA PHE A 47 -13.00 -3.97 -6.82
C PHE A 47 -13.08 -5.48 -6.52
N VAL A 48 -13.90 -6.23 -7.28
CA VAL A 48 -13.98 -7.69 -7.17
C VAL A 48 -12.64 -8.34 -7.53
N ALA A 49 -11.99 -7.89 -8.61
CA ALA A 49 -10.67 -8.39 -8.99
C ALA A 49 -9.61 -8.14 -7.90
N ALA A 50 -9.64 -6.97 -7.27
CA ALA A 50 -8.78 -6.63 -6.13
C ALA A 50 -9.01 -7.53 -4.91
N LEU A 51 -10.27 -7.80 -4.56
CA LEU A 51 -10.60 -8.71 -3.46
C LEU A 51 -10.12 -10.14 -3.75
N LEU A 52 -10.36 -10.64 -4.96
CA LEU A 52 -9.87 -11.95 -5.39
C LEU A 52 -8.34 -12.02 -5.39
N TYR A 53 -7.66 -10.93 -5.77
CA TYR A 53 -6.22 -10.84 -5.76
C TYR A 53 -5.63 -10.91 -4.35
N ILE A 54 -6.20 -10.17 -3.40
CA ILE A 54 -5.81 -10.22 -1.99
C ILE A 54 -6.04 -11.62 -1.40
N PHE A 55 -7.21 -12.22 -1.71
CA PHE A 55 -7.53 -13.57 -1.27
C PHE A 55 -6.55 -14.60 -1.83
N PHE A 56 -6.24 -14.52 -3.12
CA PHE A 56 -5.25 -15.37 -3.78
C PHE A 56 -3.87 -15.25 -3.13
N GLY A 57 -3.38 -14.02 -2.91
CA GLY A 57 -2.13 -13.78 -2.20
C GLY A 57 -2.14 -14.39 -0.79
N GLY A 58 -3.23 -14.20 -0.05
CA GLY A 58 -3.42 -14.77 1.28
C GLY A 58 -3.36 -16.30 1.29
N CYS A 59 -3.98 -16.98 0.32
CA CYS A 59 -3.90 -18.43 0.15
C CYS A 59 -2.48 -18.92 -0.14
N VAL A 60 -1.75 -18.23 -1.01
CA VAL A 60 -0.37 -18.60 -1.38
C VAL A 60 0.57 -18.45 -0.19
N PHE A 61 0.51 -17.33 0.54
CA PHE A 61 1.33 -17.13 1.74
C PHE A 61 0.98 -18.11 2.85
N PHE A 62 -0.32 -18.40 3.04
CA PHE A 62 -0.75 -19.42 3.98
C PHE A 62 -0.14 -20.78 3.65
N PHE A 63 -0.20 -21.22 2.40
CA PHE A 63 0.32 -22.52 2.00
C PHE A 63 1.84 -22.64 2.20
N PHE A 64 2.62 -21.65 1.77
CA PHE A 64 4.09 -21.74 1.85
C PHE A 64 4.65 -21.54 3.25
N GLU A 65 4.06 -20.65 4.05
CA GLU A 65 4.61 -20.30 5.36
C GLU A 65 4.05 -21.17 6.50
N ASN A 66 2.82 -21.69 6.38
CA ASN A 66 2.23 -22.53 7.42
C ASN A 66 3.02 -23.84 7.62
N ASP A 67 3.41 -24.50 6.53
CA ASP A 67 4.15 -25.76 6.59
C ASP A 67 5.54 -25.58 7.21
N ARG A 68 6.25 -24.53 6.79
CA ARG A 68 7.57 -24.18 7.33
C ARG A 68 7.50 -23.82 8.82
N GLN A 69 6.48 -23.06 9.22
CA GLN A 69 6.29 -22.72 10.62
C GLN A 69 6.03 -23.98 11.47
N HIS A 70 5.23 -24.92 10.98
CA HIS A 70 5.01 -26.19 11.68
C HIS A 70 6.30 -27.00 11.81
N GLU A 71 7.19 -26.99 10.81
CA GLU A 71 8.49 -27.63 10.90
C GLU A 71 9.41 -26.97 11.92
N ALA A 72 9.54 -25.64 11.90
CA ALA A 72 10.33 -24.89 12.86
C ALA A 72 9.84 -25.12 14.30
N PHE A 73 8.52 -25.13 14.51
CA PHE A 73 7.92 -25.41 15.81
C PHE A 73 8.20 -26.86 16.26
N ARG A 74 8.04 -27.84 15.37
CA ARG A 74 8.36 -29.25 15.66
C ARG A 74 9.84 -29.43 16.02
N GLN A 75 10.74 -28.77 15.29
CA GLN A 75 12.17 -28.83 15.54
C GLN A 75 12.53 -28.18 16.88
N TRP A 76 11.96 -27.01 17.19
CA TRP A 76 12.15 -26.35 18.47
C TRP A 76 11.68 -27.23 19.63
N TYR A 77 10.50 -27.85 19.50
CA TYR A 77 9.96 -28.74 20.53
C TYR A 77 10.85 -29.97 20.73
N ARG A 78 11.33 -30.58 19.64
CA ARG A 78 12.30 -31.70 19.68
C ARG A 78 13.60 -31.29 20.37
N ASN A 79 14.18 -30.16 19.98
CA ASN A 79 15.44 -29.69 20.55
C ASN A 79 15.31 -29.35 22.04
N SER A 80 14.24 -28.62 22.41
CA SER A 80 13.94 -28.27 23.80
C SER A 80 13.78 -29.52 24.67
N ASN A 81 13.04 -30.53 24.19
CA ASN A 81 12.89 -31.80 24.91
C ASN A 81 14.19 -32.59 24.98
N ASN A 82 15.01 -32.59 23.93
CA ASN A 82 16.30 -33.27 23.93
C ASN A 82 17.26 -32.66 24.94
N ILE A 83 17.34 -31.33 25.01
CA ILE A 83 18.15 -30.58 25.99
C ILE A 83 17.69 -30.91 27.41
N LYS A 84 16.38 -30.84 27.66
CA LYS A 84 15.80 -31.16 28.98
C LYS A 84 16.07 -32.60 29.39
N SER A 85 15.89 -33.55 28.47
CA SER A 85 16.14 -34.98 28.72
C SER A 85 17.61 -35.26 28.98
N HIS A 86 18.50 -34.62 28.22
CA HIS A 86 19.94 -34.74 28.46
C HIS A 86 20.33 -34.20 29.83
N GLN A 87 19.81 -33.03 30.21
CA GLN A 87 20.07 -32.43 31.52
C GLN A 87 19.53 -33.28 32.67
N ALA A 88 18.33 -33.86 32.55
CA ALA A 88 17.79 -34.78 33.56
C ALA A 88 18.64 -36.05 33.71
N LYS A 89 19.16 -36.60 32.60
CA LYS A 89 20.11 -37.73 32.62
C LYS A 89 21.43 -37.39 33.29
N LEU A 90 21.95 -36.18 33.09
CA LEU A 90 23.17 -35.74 33.76
C LEU A 90 22.94 -35.52 35.27
N MET A 91 21.82 -34.90 35.65
CA MET A 91 21.45 -34.70 37.06
C MET A 91 21.26 -36.03 37.79
N SER A 92 20.51 -36.96 37.20
CA SER A 92 20.32 -38.30 37.79
C SER A 92 21.65 -39.02 37.96
N LYS A 93 22.50 -39.10 36.92
CA LYS A 93 23.83 -39.71 37.02
C LYS A 93 24.70 -39.08 38.10
N ARG A 94 24.69 -37.76 38.25
CA ARG A 94 25.45 -37.07 39.29
C ARG A 94 24.94 -37.42 40.69
N ILE A 95 23.62 -37.38 40.90
CA ILE A 95 23.00 -37.74 42.19
C ILE A 95 23.37 -39.17 42.60
N PHE A 96 23.30 -40.13 41.66
CA PHE A 96 23.59 -41.53 41.95
C PHE A 96 25.09 -41.84 42.10
N ASN A 97 25.98 -41.06 41.48
CA ASN A 97 27.43 -41.27 41.58
C ASN A 97 28.05 -40.66 42.85
N ASP A 98 27.49 -39.57 43.37
CA ASP A 98 27.97 -38.89 44.59
C ASP A 98 27.53 -39.60 45.89
N THR A 99 26.50 -40.43 45.83
CA THR A 99 26.04 -41.25 46.96
C THR A 99 26.87 -42.54 47.11
N GLN A 100 28.19 -42.41 47.30
CA GLN A 100 29.13 -43.55 47.36
C GLN A 100 28.92 -44.53 48.54
N ASN A 101 28.03 -44.24 49.49
CA ASN A 101 27.74 -45.12 50.65
C ASN A 101 26.32 -45.71 50.67
N LEU A 102 25.49 -45.46 49.66
CA LEU A 102 24.19 -46.12 49.53
C LEU A 102 24.28 -47.14 48.41
N LEU A 103 24.57 -48.38 48.79
CA LEU A 103 24.48 -49.58 47.94
C LEU A 103 23.01 -49.83 47.60
N ILE A 104 22.38 -48.90 46.88
CA ILE A 104 21.13 -49.17 46.20
C ILE A 104 21.53 -49.90 44.93
N ILE A 105 21.20 -51.18 44.86
CA ILE A 105 21.15 -51.92 43.61
C ILE A 105 20.05 -51.24 42.80
N ILE A 106 20.43 -50.26 41.98
CA ILE A 106 19.47 -49.48 41.21
C ILE A 106 18.97 -50.38 40.09
N ASP A 107 17.78 -50.92 40.28
CA ASP A 107 16.99 -51.48 39.20
C ASP A 107 16.77 -50.40 38.13
N LYS A 108 16.84 -50.80 36.85
CA LYS A 108 16.72 -49.89 35.71
C LYS A 108 15.42 -49.07 35.78
N ASP A 109 14.36 -49.67 36.32
CA ASP A 109 13.05 -49.01 36.50
C ASP A 109 13.11 -47.83 37.49
N GLN A 110 13.93 -47.91 38.54
CA GLN A 110 14.08 -46.83 39.53
C GLN A 110 14.82 -45.62 38.94
N SER A 111 15.80 -45.86 38.06
CA SER A 111 16.49 -44.79 37.33
C SER A 111 15.55 -44.04 36.39
N GLU A 112 14.72 -44.78 35.65
CA GLU A 112 13.76 -44.19 34.71
C GLU A 112 12.68 -43.36 35.42
N ARG A 113 12.24 -43.79 36.63
CA ARG A 113 11.30 -43.01 37.44
C ARG A 113 11.90 -41.69 37.91
N VAL A 114 13.13 -41.71 38.42
CA VAL A 114 13.81 -40.49 38.87
C VAL A 114 14.09 -39.55 37.69
N GLU A 115 14.50 -40.07 36.53
CA GLU A 115 14.66 -39.28 35.32
C GLU A 115 13.34 -38.59 34.92
N LYS A 116 12.21 -39.31 34.93
CA LYS A 116 10.88 -38.74 34.63
C LYS A 116 10.48 -37.65 35.62
N ILE A 117 10.73 -37.84 36.91
CA ILE A 117 10.42 -36.84 37.94
C ILE A 117 11.26 -35.58 37.71
N LEU A 118 12.57 -35.73 37.49
CA LEU A 118 13.47 -34.61 37.20
C LEU A 118 13.08 -33.89 35.91
N LEU A 119 12.70 -34.63 34.86
CA LEU A 119 12.18 -34.07 33.61
C LEU A 119 10.93 -33.22 33.83
N ASN A 120 9.97 -33.71 34.63
CA ASN A 120 8.74 -32.97 34.94
C ASN A 120 9.02 -31.72 35.76
N GLN A 121 9.92 -31.80 36.75
CA GLN A 121 10.34 -30.66 37.55
C GLN A 121 11.11 -29.63 36.74
N LEU A 122 12.02 -30.08 35.87
CA LEU A 122 12.74 -29.20 34.92
C LEU A 122 11.73 -28.55 33.97
N LYS A 123 10.79 -29.28 33.38
CA LYS A 123 9.76 -28.68 32.52
C LYS A 123 8.97 -27.59 33.25
N SER A 124 8.52 -27.84 34.48
CA SER A 124 7.74 -26.86 35.24
C SER A 124 8.57 -25.68 35.77
N SER A 125 9.80 -25.92 36.23
CA SER A 125 10.63 -24.90 36.90
C SER A 125 11.50 -24.12 35.91
N TYR A 126 12.02 -24.78 34.88
CA TYR A 126 12.87 -24.18 33.86
C TYR A 126 12.05 -23.31 32.90
N ASP A 127 10.89 -23.81 32.41
CA ASP A 127 10.04 -23.03 31.49
C ASP A 127 9.43 -21.80 32.19
N GLY A 128 9.06 -21.94 33.48
CA GLY A 128 8.49 -20.83 34.26
C GLY A 128 9.51 -19.77 34.71
N ARG A 129 10.80 -20.12 34.87
CA ARG A 129 11.84 -19.18 35.33
C ARG A 129 12.65 -18.56 34.21
N MET A 130 12.79 -19.23 33.06
CA MET A 130 13.68 -18.80 31.99
C MET A 130 12.98 -18.03 30.86
N ASN A 131 11.69 -17.69 30.97
CA ASN A 131 10.91 -17.06 29.89
C ASN A 131 11.09 -17.79 28.54
N ILE A 132 11.26 -19.12 28.58
CA ILE A 132 11.42 -19.95 27.38
C ILE A 132 10.03 -20.12 26.79
N HIS A 133 9.64 -19.13 26.01
CA HIS A 133 8.45 -19.24 25.19
C HIS A 133 8.80 -20.09 23.96
N PRO A 134 7.87 -20.96 23.51
CA PRO A 134 7.98 -21.47 22.15
C PRO A 134 8.15 -20.29 21.19
N PRO A 135 8.80 -20.48 20.03
CA PRO A 135 8.82 -19.45 19.00
C PRO A 135 7.36 -19.06 18.73
N ASN A 136 6.98 -17.87 19.17
CA ASN A 136 5.63 -17.34 19.06
C ASN A 136 5.75 -15.81 19.01
N LYS A 137 5.05 -15.12 18.11
CA LYS A 137 3.70 -14.64 18.44
C LYS A 137 2.83 -14.28 17.23
N THR A 138 3.21 -14.69 16.04
CA THR A 138 2.50 -14.31 14.82
C THR A 138 2.33 -15.51 13.90
N SER A 139 1.52 -16.48 14.33
CA SER A 139 1.25 -17.64 13.50
C SER A 139 0.70 -17.26 12.13
N TRP A 140 1.16 -17.95 11.11
CA TRP A 140 0.61 -17.92 9.75
C TRP A 140 -0.75 -18.62 9.75
N ASN A 141 -1.72 -17.98 10.41
CA ASN A 141 -3.13 -18.34 10.28
C ASN A 141 -3.66 -17.80 8.95
N PHE A 142 -4.77 -18.35 8.49
CA PHE A 142 -5.39 -17.92 7.24
C PHE A 142 -5.70 -16.41 7.22
N LEU A 143 -6.34 -15.90 8.28
CA LEU A 143 -6.66 -14.46 8.41
C LEU A 143 -5.39 -13.59 8.47
N ASN A 144 -4.37 -14.05 9.20
CA ASN A 144 -3.07 -13.38 9.25
C ASN A 144 -2.37 -13.34 7.89
N SER A 145 -2.52 -14.38 7.08
CA SER A 145 -1.93 -14.45 5.75
C SER A 145 -2.64 -13.49 4.79
N ILE A 146 -3.98 -13.36 4.91
CA ILE A 146 -4.76 -12.34 4.20
C ILE A 146 -4.36 -10.94 4.65
N ASN A 147 -4.26 -10.69 5.96
CA ASN A 147 -3.82 -9.39 6.49
C ASN A 147 -2.44 -9.01 5.98
N PHE A 148 -1.51 -9.97 5.94
CA PHE A 148 -0.19 -9.77 5.36
C PHE A 148 -0.30 -9.41 3.87
N ALA A 149 -0.98 -10.24 3.06
CA ALA A 149 -1.17 -10.02 1.63
C ALA A 149 -1.84 -8.67 1.32
N TYR A 150 -2.81 -8.28 2.13
CA TYR A 150 -3.54 -7.01 2.01
C TYR A 150 -2.65 -5.83 2.37
N SER A 151 -1.97 -5.86 3.53
CA SER A 151 -1.07 -4.80 3.98
C SER A 151 0.12 -4.59 3.03
N ALA A 152 0.61 -5.67 2.40
CA ALA A 152 1.69 -5.65 1.45
C ALA A 152 1.28 -4.87 0.17
N VAL A 153 0.11 -5.19 -0.39
CA VAL A 153 -0.40 -4.50 -1.57
C VAL A 153 -0.79 -3.05 -1.29
N LEU A 154 -1.27 -2.78 -0.07
CA LEU A 154 -1.60 -1.42 0.37
C LEU A 154 -0.36 -0.58 0.71
N SER A 155 0.84 -1.12 0.50
CA SER A 155 2.14 -0.53 0.86
C SER A 155 2.25 -0.10 2.33
N VAL A 156 1.41 -0.66 3.22
CA VAL A 156 1.47 -0.40 4.66
C VAL A 156 2.63 -1.17 5.29
N GLY A 157 2.78 -2.45 4.88
CA GLY A 157 3.88 -3.31 5.27
C GLY A 157 3.97 -3.54 6.79
N GLN A 158 3.36 -4.61 7.29
CA GLN A 158 3.23 -4.83 8.73
C GLN A 158 4.56 -4.94 9.50
N GLY A 159 5.67 -5.31 8.83
CA GLY A 159 7.03 -5.34 9.39
C GLY A 159 7.27 -6.39 10.48
N ALA A 160 6.25 -6.73 11.26
CA ALA A 160 6.26 -7.76 12.30
C ALA A 160 6.16 -9.18 11.75
N LYS A 161 5.76 -9.35 10.48
CA LYS A 161 5.68 -10.63 9.79
C LYS A 161 6.33 -10.49 8.43
N ILE A 162 7.31 -11.34 8.16
CA ILE A 162 8.04 -11.40 6.90
C ILE A 162 8.07 -12.87 6.50
N PRO A 163 7.81 -13.23 5.24
CA PRO A 163 7.93 -14.61 4.79
C PRO A 163 9.36 -15.09 5.00
N GLU A 164 9.51 -16.24 5.67
CA GLU A 164 10.81 -16.86 5.90
C GLU A 164 11.16 -17.86 4.79
N SER A 165 10.15 -18.31 4.03
CA SER A 165 10.38 -19.22 2.91
C SER A 165 10.94 -18.48 1.70
N VAL A 166 11.89 -19.12 1.00
CA VAL A 166 12.45 -18.60 -0.25
C VAL A 166 11.36 -18.43 -1.31
N LEU A 167 10.40 -19.35 -1.36
CA LEU A 167 9.26 -19.29 -2.27
C LEU A 167 8.32 -18.13 -1.95
N GLY A 168 8.01 -17.89 -0.68
CA GLY A 168 7.21 -16.76 -0.25
C GLY A 168 7.87 -15.42 -0.58
N GLN A 169 9.18 -15.30 -0.37
CA GLN A 169 9.95 -14.10 -0.75
C GLN A 169 9.99 -13.89 -2.27
N LEU A 170 10.19 -14.95 -3.04
CA LEU A 170 10.23 -14.88 -4.50
C LEU A 170 8.85 -14.56 -5.10
N PHE A 171 7.77 -15.05 -4.49
CA PHE A 171 6.39 -14.74 -4.86
C PHE A 171 6.00 -13.30 -4.52
N LEU A 172 6.49 -12.75 -3.40
CA LEU A 172 6.15 -11.42 -2.93
C LEU A 172 6.49 -10.32 -3.96
N ILE A 173 7.61 -10.45 -4.67
CA ILE A 173 8.08 -9.45 -5.64
C ILE A 173 7.04 -9.24 -6.77
N PRO A 174 6.72 -10.24 -7.62
CA PRO A 174 5.72 -10.06 -8.68
C PRO A 174 4.32 -9.77 -8.11
N TYR A 175 4.01 -10.30 -6.92
CA TYR A 175 2.74 -10.02 -6.26
C TYR A 175 2.57 -8.52 -5.93
N LEU A 176 3.62 -7.85 -5.47
CA LEU A 176 3.60 -6.41 -5.21
C LEU A 176 3.62 -5.58 -6.50
N THR A 177 4.40 -6.00 -7.50
CA THR A 177 4.50 -5.30 -8.78
C THR A 177 3.14 -5.18 -9.49
N ILE A 178 2.31 -6.22 -9.42
CA ILE A 178 0.97 -6.22 -10.01
C ILE A 178 -0.07 -5.66 -9.04
N GLY A 179 0.04 -6.02 -7.77
CA GLY A 179 -0.96 -5.69 -6.75
C GLY A 179 -1.05 -4.19 -6.47
N ILE A 180 0.08 -3.50 -6.28
CA ILE A 180 0.09 -2.09 -5.90
C ILE A 180 -0.64 -1.25 -6.98
N PRO A 181 -0.26 -1.33 -8.28
CA PRO A 181 -1.01 -0.64 -9.32
C PRO A 181 -2.49 -1.02 -9.37
N LEU A 182 -2.83 -2.30 -9.17
CA LEU A 182 -4.21 -2.76 -9.16
C LEU A 182 -5.03 -2.02 -8.10
N ILE A 183 -4.59 -2.02 -6.83
CA ILE A 183 -5.33 -1.37 -5.73
C ILE A 183 -5.39 0.14 -5.91
N PHE A 184 -4.30 0.82 -6.25
CA PHE A 184 -4.35 2.26 -6.46
C PHE A 184 -5.24 2.64 -7.65
N PHE A 185 -5.26 1.83 -8.71
CA PHE A 185 -6.15 2.03 -9.85
C PHE A 185 -7.63 1.78 -9.49
N THR A 186 -7.93 0.77 -8.67
CA THR A 186 -9.31 0.50 -8.22
C THR A 186 -9.82 1.66 -7.36
N LEU A 187 -9.03 2.10 -6.37
CA LEU A 187 -9.37 3.23 -5.50
C LEU A 187 -9.52 4.52 -6.32
N GLY A 188 -8.59 4.79 -7.22
CA GLY A 188 -8.64 5.96 -8.11
C GLY A 188 -9.88 5.96 -9.01
N SER A 189 -10.26 4.81 -9.58
CA SER A 189 -11.46 4.67 -10.42
C SER A 189 -12.75 4.91 -9.64
N ILE A 190 -12.84 4.36 -8.43
CA ILE A 190 -13.98 4.58 -7.51
C ILE A 190 -14.09 6.07 -7.17
N VAL A 191 -13.00 6.67 -6.70
CA VAL A 191 -12.96 8.09 -6.34
C VAL A 191 -13.30 8.97 -7.54
N HIS A 192 -12.73 8.72 -8.71
CA HIS A 192 -13.04 9.49 -9.92
C HIS A 192 -14.53 9.44 -10.28
N GLN A 193 -15.19 8.29 -10.12
CA GLN A 193 -16.64 8.20 -10.31
C GLN A 193 -17.43 9.05 -9.30
N PHE A 194 -16.93 9.20 -8.08
CA PHE A 194 -17.50 10.15 -7.11
C PHE A 194 -17.24 11.60 -7.50
N VAL A 195 -16.04 11.96 -7.97
CA VAL A 195 -15.67 13.35 -8.30
C VAL A 195 -16.37 13.86 -9.58
N LEU A 196 -16.52 13.01 -10.61
CA LEU A 196 -17.08 13.42 -11.91
C LEU A 196 -18.46 14.12 -11.82
N PRO A 197 -19.47 13.58 -11.09
CA PRO A 197 -20.74 14.27 -10.87
C PRO A 197 -20.60 15.62 -10.17
N PHE A 198 -19.64 15.74 -9.24
CA PHE A 198 -19.40 16.98 -8.52
C PHE A 198 -18.68 18.04 -9.35
N MET A 199 -17.86 17.66 -10.34
CA MET A 199 -17.13 18.63 -11.18
C MET A 199 -17.88 19.01 -12.46
N ASN A 200 -18.68 18.12 -13.05
CA ASN A 200 -19.28 18.32 -14.37
C ASN A 200 -20.59 19.12 -14.38
N ARG A 201 -21.03 19.66 -13.23
CA ARG A 201 -22.09 20.67 -13.24
C ARG A 201 -21.45 22.02 -13.62
N SER A 202 -21.71 22.45 -14.85
CA SER A 202 -21.16 23.65 -15.46
C SER A 202 -21.20 24.84 -14.49
N GLU A 203 -20.06 25.52 -14.36
CA GLU A 203 -19.84 26.73 -13.54
C GLU A 203 -19.62 26.50 -12.03
N PHE A 204 -18.60 25.70 -11.67
CA PHE A 204 -18.02 25.81 -10.32
C PHE A 204 -16.99 26.95 -10.29
N PRO A 205 -17.28 28.10 -9.66
CA PRO A 205 -16.26 29.11 -9.41
C PRO A 205 -15.15 28.52 -8.54
N PHE A 206 -13.93 29.03 -8.69
CA PHE A 206 -12.76 28.63 -7.93
C PHE A 206 -13.04 28.51 -6.42
N THR A 207 -13.84 29.43 -5.86
CA THR A 207 -14.28 29.43 -4.45
C THR A 207 -14.98 28.14 -4.01
N ARG A 208 -15.83 27.54 -4.85
CA ARG A 208 -16.53 26.30 -4.51
C ARG A 208 -15.62 25.07 -4.61
N ARG A 209 -14.69 25.06 -5.57
CA ARG A 209 -13.68 23.98 -5.67
C ARG A 209 -12.73 24.01 -4.47
N PHE A 210 -12.29 25.21 -4.08
CA PHE A 210 -11.51 25.42 -2.87
C PHE A 210 -12.28 25.04 -1.60
N ALA A 211 -13.57 25.38 -1.49
CA ALA A 211 -14.42 24.95 -0.39
C ALA A 211 -14.57 23.42 -0.32
N ALA A 212 -14.73 22.75 -1.46
CA ALA A 212 -14.79 21.28 -1.52
C ALA A 212 -13.46 20.63 -1.10
N LEU A 213 -12.34 21.22 -1.50
CA LEU A 213 -11.00 20.79 -1.07
C LEU A 213 -10.84 20.98 0.45
N ALA A 214 -11.20 22.15 0.99
CA ALA A 214 -11.14 22.41 2.43
C ALA A 214 -12.01 21.42 3.21
N LEU A 215 -13.22 21.15 2.72
CA LEU A 215 -14.12 20.16 3.31
C LEU A 215 -13.51 18.75 3.28
N ALA A 216 -12.93 18.33 2.15
CA ALA A 216 -12.29 17.01 2.04
C ALA A 216 -11.10 16.87 3.00
N VAL A 217 -10.28 17.93 3.15
CA VAL A 217 -9.19 17.99 4.12
C VAL A 217 -9.74 17.92 5.55
N SER A 218 -10.81 18.65 5.87
CA SER A 218 -11.47 18.57 7.18
C SER A 218 -11.99 17.16 7.47
N ILE A 219 -12.62 16.50 6.49
CA ILE A 219 -13.08 15.10 6.62
C ILE A 219 -11.88 14.17 6.91
N TYR A 220 -10.74 14.38 6.25
CA TYR A 220 -9.54 13.58 6.49
C TYR A 220 -9.02 13.72 7.94
N PHE A 221 -9.00 14.94 8.49
CA PHE A 221 -8.63 15.15 9.90
C PHE A 221 -9.64 14.55 10.87
N VAL A 222 -10.94 14.69 10.61
CA VAL A 222 -11.98 14.05 11.44
C VAL A 222 -11.83 12.53 11.40
N TRP A 223 -11.56 11.96 10.22
CA TRP A 223 -11.29 10.53 10.06
C TRP A 223 -10.09 10.08 10.92
N ALA A 224 -9.02 10.88 10.99
CA ALA A 224 -7.87 10.59 11.83
C ALA A 224 -8.21 10.52 13.32
N ILE A 225 -9.03 11.45 13.80
CA ILE A 225 -9.49 11.46 15.19
C ILE A 225 -10.36 10.22 15.47
N LEU A 226 -11.23 9.83 14.54
CA LEU A 226 -12.06 8.63 14.67
C LEU A 226 -11.23 7.34 14.75
N VAL A 227 -10.23 7.20 13.87
CA VAL A 227 -9.31 6.04 13.91
C VAL A 227 -8.49 6.03 15.20
N SER A 228 -8.01 7.19 15.65
CA SER A 228 -7.30 7.33 16.92
C SER A 228 -8.17 6.93 18.11
N PHE A 229 -9.45 7.27 18.09
CA PHE A 229 -10.41 6.90 19.13
C PHE A 229 -10.62 5.38 19.13
N TYR A 230 -10.88 4.77 17.98
CA TYR A 230 -10.99 3.31 17.86
C TYR A 230 -9.77 2.59 18.44
N LEU A 231 -8.55 3.05 18.09
CA LEU A 231 -7.31 2.46 18.60
C LEU A 231 -7.12 2.64 20.12
N TYR A 232 -7.62 3.74 20.69
CA TYR A 232 -7.54 3.98 22.14
C TYR A 232 -8.48 3.07 22.93
N PHE A 233 -9.70 2.82 22.45
CA PHE A 233 -10.65 1.98 23.19
C PHE A 233 -10.37 0.49 23.07
N GLU A 234 -9.90 0.04 21.89
CA GLU A 234 -9.79 -1.39 21.60
C GLU A 234 -8.38 -1.95 21.71
N VAL A 235 -7.34 -1.13 21.51
CA VAL A 235 -5.97 -1.64 21.29
C VAL A 235 -4.93 -1.10 22.28
N PHE A 236 -4.92 0.21 22.54
CA PHE A 236 -3.85 0.87 23.30
C PHE A 236 -4.37 1.62 24.51
N ASP A 237 -3.75 1.38 25.67
CA ASP A 237 -4.06 2.10 26.91
C ASP A 237 -3.65 3.59 26.88
N ASN A 238 -2.74 3.96 25.97
CA ASN A 238 -2.18 5.31 25.86
C ASN A 238 -2.74 6.06 24.63
N TYR A 239 -3.39 7.20 24.89
CA TYR A 239 -3.96 8.06 23.85
C TYR A 239 -2.92 8.60 22.85
N LEU A 240 -1.73 8.97 23.32
CA LEU A 240 -0.70 9.52 22.43
C LEU A 240 -0.22 8.45 21.43
N THR A 241 -0.09 7.20 21.87
CA THR A 241 0.32 6.08 21.03
C THR A 241 -0.75 5.74 20.00
N SER A 242 -2.04 5.78 20.38
CA SER A 242 -3.15 5.55 19.44
C SER A 242 -3.23 6.65 18.38
N LEU A 243 -3.03 7.91 18.76
CA LEU A 243 -3.03 9.05 17.84
C LEU A 243 -1.87 9.00 16.85
N ILE A 244 -0.65 8.76 17.34
CA ILE A 244 0.53 8.63 16.49
C ILE A 244 0.37 7.44 15.54
N THR A 245 -0.09 6.31 16.05
CA THR A 245 -0.32 5.11 15.23
C THR A 245 -1.38 5.38 14.17
N ALA A 246 -2.48 6.06 14.51
CA ALA A 246 -3.53 6.43 13.55
C ALA A 246 -2.98 7.32 12.42
N LEU A 247 -2.26 8.39 12.77
CA LEU A 247 -1.70 9.34 11.80
C LEU A 247 -0.72 8.66 10.83
N PHE A 248 0.20 7.85 11.35
CA PHE A 248 1.14 7.13 10.49
C PHE A 248 0.43 6.07 9.65
N THR A 249 -0.51 5.31 10.23
CA THR A 249 -1.20 4.22 9.51
C THR A 249 -2.04 4.78 8.36
N MET A 250 -2.64 5.95 8.52
CA MET A 250 -3.35 6.67 7.46
C MET A 250 -2.44 7.11 6.31
N THR A 251 -1.19 7.46 6.59
CA THR A 251 -0.18 7.77 5.56
C THR A 251 0.55 6.54 5.04
N THR A 252 0.01 5.33 5.28
CA THR A 252 0.60 4.03 4.95
C THR A 252 1.91 3.69 5.64
N VAL A 253 2.27 4.43 6.70
CA VAL A 253 3.42 4.11 7.54
C VAL A 253 2.94 3.31 8.74
N GLN A 254 3.39 2.06 8.90
CA GLN A 254 3.00 1.28 10.07
C GLN A 254 4.01 1.44 11.22
N VAL A 255 3.49 1.71 12.42
CA VAL A 255 4.24 1.60 13.67
C VAL A 255 4.00 0.20 14.25
N THR A 256 5.05 -0.60 14.37
CA THR A 256 4.95 -1.98 14.87
C THR A 256 4.76 -2.02 16.38
N HIS A 257 3.60 -2.50 16.82
CA HIS A 257 3.32 -2.79 18.22
C HIS A 257 2.87 -4.25 18.41
N SER A 258 3.35 -4.88 19.48
CA SER A 258 3.14 -6.30 19.76
C SER A 258 1.74 -6.67 20.28
N SER A 259 0.87 -5.68 20.52
CA SER A 259 -0.47 -5.86 21.10
C SER A 259 -1.59 -6.05 20.06
N LEU A 260 -1.30 -5.90 18.77
CA LEU A 260 -2.32 -5.97 17.72
C LEU A 260 -2.79 -7.42 17.47
N THR A 261 -4.09 -7.67 17.68
CA THR A 261 -4.72 -8.94 17.30
C THR A 261 -4.98 -9.00 15.79
N GLU A 262 -5.28 -10.20 15.28
CA GLU A 262 -5.53 -10.45 13.85
C GLU A 262 -6.76 -9.68 13.35
N CYS A 263 -7.83 -9.64 14.14
CA CYS A 263 -9.07 -8.94 13.81
C CYS A 263 -8.87 -7.43 13.79
N HIS A 264 -8.19 -6.87 14.80
CA HIS A 264 -7.93 -5.42 14.83
C HIS A 264 -7.00 -5.01 13.68
N THR A 265 -6.05 -5.86 13.28
CA THR A 265 -5.21 -5.62 12.10
C THR A 265 -6.07 -5.54 10.83
N PHE A 266 -6.99 -6.48 10.63
CA PHE A 266 -7.88 -6.46 9.46
C PHE A 266 -8.73 -5.19 9.42
N VAL A 267 -9.34 -4.81 10.55
CA VAL A 267 -10.12 -3.57 10.66
C VAL A 267 -9.25 -2.35 10.38
N LEU A 268 -8.03 -2.31 10.92
CA LEU A 268 -7.09 -1.22 10.66
C LEU A 268 -6.79 -1.08 9.16
N LEU A 269 -6.59 -2.19 8.45
CA LEU A 269 -6.35 -2.18 7.00
C LEU A 269 -7.58 -1.73 6.19
N LEU A 270 -8.80 -1.99 6.67
CA LEU A 270 -10.00 -1.41 6.07
C LEU A 270 -10.04 0.11 6.30
N LEU A 271 -9.74 0.57 7.52
CA LEU A 271 -9.70 1.98 7.86
C LEU A 271 -8.64 2.75 7.05
N THR A 272 -7.49 2.13 6.76
CA THR A 272 -6.47 2.72 5.87
C THR A 272 -6.92 2.78 4.43
N THR A 273 -7.65 1.79 3.88
CA THR A 273 -8.19 1.93 2.52
C THR A 273 -9.16 3.09 2.38
N ILE A 274 -9.98 3.34 3.40
CA ILE A 274 -10.86 4.51 3.43
C ILE A 274 -10.02 5.80 3.48
N SER A 275 -8.99 5.82 4.34
CA SER A 275 -8.07 6.96 4.43
C SER A 275 -7.37 7.26 3.10
N LEU A 276 -6.86 6.24 2.42
CA LEU A 276 -6.26 6.35 1.09
C LEU A 276 -7.24 6.82 0.03
N SER A 277 -8.50 6.37 0.10
CA SER A 277 -9.56 6.85 -0.80
C SER A 277 -9.81 8.35 -0.62
N ILE A 278 -9.84 8.84 0.63
CA ILE A 278 -9.99 10.27 0.94
C ILE A 278 -8.73 11.04 0.51
N ALA A 279 -7.54 10.50 0.72
CA ALA A 279 -6.29 11.12 0.27
C ALA A 279 -6.22 11.25 -1.26
N LEU A 280 -6.63 10.22 -2.00
CA LEU A 280 -6.76 10.26 -3.46
C LEU A 280 -7.83 11.26 -3.91
N LEU A 281 -8.94 11.38 -3.18
CA LEU A 281 -9.96 12.41 -3.43
C LEU A 281 -9.38 13.82 -3.31
N ILE A 282 -8.62 14.08 -2.25
CA ILE A 282 -7.92 15.36 -2.06
C ILE A 282 -6.95 15.60 -3.22
N ALA A 283 -6.18 14.58 -3.63
CA ALA A 283 -5.24 14.69 -4.75
C ALA A 283 -5.92 14.97 -6.10
N PHE A 284 -7.10 14.41 -6.37
CA PHE A 284 -7.85 14.74 -7.58
C PHE A 284 -8.48 16.13 -7.51
N LEU A 285 -8.97 16.56 -6.34
CA LEU A 285 -9.52 17.91 -6.16
C LEU A 285 -8.43 18.99 -6.26
N THR A 286 -7.24 18.74 -5.73
CA THR A 286 -6.10 19.66 -5.90
C THR A 286 -5.73 19.77 -7.38
N LEU A 287 -5.65 18.64 -8.09
CA LEU A 287 -5.40 18.64 -9.54
C LEU A 287 -6.51 19.38 -10.30
N ALA A 288 -7.78 19.27 -9.90
CA ALA A 288 -8.87 20.00 -10.53
C ALA A 288 -8.89 21.51 -10.20
N CYS A 289 -8.36 21.93 -9.05
CA CYS A 289 -8.22 23.34 -8.68
C CYS A 289 -7.08 24.02 -9.44
N TYR A 290 -5.94 23.35 -9.58
CA TYR A 290 -4.72 23.93 -10.14
C TYR A 290 -4.43 23.53 -11.60
N GLY A 291 -5.03 22.44 -12.08
CA GLY A 291 -4.80 21.90 -13.43
C GLY A 291 -5.36 22.78 -14.55
N ASP A 292 -6.48 23.46 -14.34
CA ASP A 292 -7.03 24.42 -15.31
C ASP A 292 -6.12 25.66 -15.46
N TYR A 293 -5.42 26.07 -14.39
CA TYR A 293 -4.49 27.20 -14.43
C TYR A 293 -3.24 26.90 -15.28
N GLY A 294 -2.74 25.66 -15.27
CA GLY A 294 -1.54 25.28 -16.02
C GLY A 294 -1.75 25.21 -17.55
N ILE A 295 -2.96 24.85 -17.99
CA ILE A 295 -3.30 24.83 -19.42
C ILE A 295 -3.54 26.25 -19.94
N ALA A 296 -4.18 27.12 -19.15
CA ALA A 296 -4.38 28.52 -19.51
C ALA A 296 -3.04 29.29 -19.60
N VAL A 297 -2.13 29.10 -18.64
CA VAL A 297 -0.79 29.75 -18.65
C VAL A 297 0.08 29.25 -19.81
N SER A 298 -0.08 28.00 -20.25
CA SER A 298 0.65 27.48 -21.42
C SER A 298 0.15 28.06 -22.75
N GLN A 299 -1.04 28.66 -22.78
CA GLN A 299 -1.57 29.38 -23.95
C GLN A 299 -1.21 30.88 -23.94
N GLU A 300 -0.77 31.43 -22.81
CA GLU A 300 -0.49 32.87 -22.65
C GLU A 300 0.99 33.26 -22.78
N ILE A 301 1.93 32.34 -23.05
CA ILE A 301 3.33 32.71 -23.31
C ILE A 301 3.41 33.40 -24.68
N PRO A 302 3.69 34.71 -24.75
CA PRO A 302 3.87 35.40 -26.02
C PRO A 302 5.23 34.99 -26.61
N GLU A 303 5.23 34.45 -27.82
CA GLU A 303 6.45 34.41 -28.64
C GLU A 303 6.82 35.84 -29.04
N GLU A 304 7.78 36.44 -28.33
CA GLU A 304 8.56 37.61 -28.76
C GLU A 304 9.85 37.58 -27.91
N VAL A 305 11.10 37.61 -28.40
CA VAL A 305 11.71 38.32 -29.54
C VAL A 305 13.03 37.61 -29.90
N ASN A 306 13.34 37.46 -31.20
CA ASN A 306 14.70 37.74 -31.72
C ASN A 306 14.72 37.90 -33.25
N GLY A 307 14.92 39.14 -33.70
CA GLY A 307 15.85 39.49 -34.77
C GLY A 307 15.36 39.51 -36.22
N GLU A 308 15.08 40.72 -36.70
CA GLU A 308 14.96 41.20 -38.09
C GLU A 308 15.67 40.41 -39.21
N SER A 309 14.99 40.23 -40.34
CA SER A 309 15.33 40.92 -41.61
C SER A 309 14.40 40.56 -42.78
N THR A 310 13.86 41.62 -43.41
CA THR A 310 13.45 41.73 -44.84
C THR A 310 12.38 40.79 -45.42
N SER A 311 11.23 41.38 -45.77
CA SER A 311 10.75 41.55 -47.16
C SER A 311 9.24 41.32 -47.33
N ALA A 312 8.55 42.42 -47.64
CA ALA A 312 7.44 42.57 -48.59
C ALA A 312 6.28 41.54 -48.67
N ASN A 313 5.07 42.12 -48.58
CA ASN A 313 3.87 41.84 -49.38
C ASN A 313 2.80 40.90 -48.79
N GLY A 314 1.55 41.38 -48.66
CA GLY A 314 0.40 40.52 -48.35
C GLY A 314 -0.85 41.16 -47.72
N GLN A 315 -1.40 42.20 -48.36
CA GLN A 315 -2.80 42.72 -48.29
C GLN A 315 -3.73 42.30 -47.12
N GLN A 316 -4.12 43.28 -46.30
CA GLN A 316 -5.36 43.24 -45.51
C GLN A 316 -6.57 43.51 -46.43
N ARG A 317 -7.51 42.55 -46.49
CA ARG A 317 -8.80 42.71 -47.18
C ARG A 317 -9.75 43.55 -46.31
N PHE A 318 -10.03 44.79 -46.74
CA PHE A 318 -11.20 45.53 -46.27
C PHE A 318 -12.29 45.43 -47.34
N THR A 319 -13.44 44.84 -46.99
CA THR A 319 -14.62 44.84 -47.86
C THR A 319 -15.38 46.14 -47.68
N VAL A 320 -15.28 47.01 -48.69
CA VAL A 320 -16.10 48.23 -48.80
C VAL A 320 -17.40 47.84 -49.48
N VAL A 321 -18.50 47.86 -48.74
CA VAL A 321 -19.85 47.79 -49.33
C VAL A 321 -20.27 49.21 -49.66
N VAL A 322 -20.35 49.53 -50.95
CA VAL A 322 -20.86 50.81 -51.45
C VAL A 322 -22.33 50.59 -51.79
N ASP A 323 -23.22 51.19 -51.01
CA ASP A 323 -24.63 51.34 -51.39
C ASP A 323 -24.73 52.41 -52.49
N GLN A 324 -25.70 52.30 -53.41
CA GLN A 324 -25.82 53.17 -54.60
C GLN A 324 -26.18 54.64 -54.30
N ALA A 325 -26.09 55.06 -53.03
CA ALA A 325 -26.24 56.43 -52.59
C ALA A 325 -25.08 56.85 -51.66
N GLY A 326 -23.84 56.74 -52.14
CA GLY A 326 -22.79 57.73 -51.89
C GLY A 326 -22.30 58.05 -50.47
N ASP A 327 -22.67 57.30 -49.41
CA ASP A 327 -22.11 57.51 -48.06
C ASP A 327 -21.52 56.24 -47.46
N SER A 328 -20.20 56.25 -47.24
CA SER A 328 -19.44 55.15 -46.67
C SER A 328 -19.36 55.26 -45.14
N LYS A 329 -19.94 54.30 -44.41
CA LYS A 329 -19.60 54.05 -42.99
C LYS A 329 -18.85 52.73 -42.85
N LEU A 330 -17.70 52.79 -42.17
CA LEU A 330 -16.87 51.65 -41.84
C LEU A 330 -17.47 50.92 -40.63
N ALA A 331 -17.75 49.63 -40.77
CA ALA A 331 -18.00 48.74 -39.64
C ALA A 331 -16.83 47.74 -39.54
N SER A 332 -16.16 47.72 -38.39
CA SER A 332 -15.21 46.67 -38.03
C SER A 332 -16.00 45.43 -37.59
N ASN A 333 -15.62 44.25 -38.10
CA ASN A 333 -16.02 43.00 -37.46
C ASN A 333 -15.18 42.74 -36.21
#